data_AF-A0A7S1TVC6-F1
#
_entry.id   AF-A0A7S1TVC6-F1
#
_cell.length_a   1.000
_cell.length_b   1.000
_cell.length_c   1.000
_cell.angle_alpha   90.00
_cell.angle_beta   90.00
_cell.angle_gamma   90.00
#
_symmetry.space_group_name_H-M   'P 1'
#
loop_
_entity.id
_entity.type
_entity.pdbx_description
1 polymer ?
#
loop_
_entity_poly.entity_id
_entity_poly.type
_entity_poly.pdbx_seq_one_letter_code
_entity_poly.pdbx_strand_id
1 'polypeptide(L)'
;ETPRSDKISSEPPLAGMLRGRTSLLVLLTTSATGLRLQLRGLVGRTSTRMAMASTHELVLDEFALRQFNDRDPGYTGTKVSFDEAEFEAKINEAYDAGGKALVDGYAPFCKHIFVPNFAGVKASTLPITPENEHLLRSSYEARTEQELPVLSRYFPLAAVGEPPECKYLDIILYSREQIAKEAADMDRAAPDTTAPWGIISVKAQDVDYELPMQPITMMRNALGRDQGGSGVELVREKYDESVAFWSGNAPIKV
;
A
#
# COMPACT_ATOMS: atom_id res chain seq x y z
N GLU A 1 -35.23 -47.44 16.46
CA GLU A 1 -34.25 -48.36 15.83
C GLU A 1 -32.98 -47.58 15.50
N THR A 2 -31.86 -47.99 16.09
CA THR A 2 -30.48 -47.66 15.65
C THR A 2 -30.04 -48.67 14.58
N PRO A 3 -29.11 -48.33 13.67
CA PRO A 3 -27.64 -48.45 13.93
C PRO A 3 -26.84 -47.24 13.39
N ARG A 4 -25.78 -46.69 14.00
CA ARG A 4 -24.40 -47.15 14.32
C ARG A 4 -23.55 -47.63 13.13
N SER A 5 -22.25 -47.27 13.23
CA SER A 5 -21.04 -47.71 12.50
C SER A 5 -20.60 -46.76 11.35
N ASP A 6 -19.33 -46.37 11.13
CA ASP A 6 -18.03 -46.72 11.72
C ASP A 6 -16.95 -45.64 11.48
N LYS A 7 -15.97 -45.58 12.39
CA LYS A 7 -14.62 -45.02 12.19
C LYS A 7 -13.79 -45.98 11.33
N ILE A 8 -13.02 -45.48 10.35
CA ILE A 8 -11.80 -46.16 9.87
C ILE A 8 -10.70 -45.12 9.60
N SER A 9 -9.56 -45.37 10.25
CA SER A 9 -8.22 -44.79 10.07
C SER A 9 -7.48 -45.41 8.89
N SER A 10 -6.53 -44.69 8.29
CA SER A 10 -5.23 -45.27 7.87
C SER A 10 -4.29 -44.22 7.25
N GLU A 11 -3.14 -43.97 7.91
CA GLU A 11 -1.89 -43.65 7.21
C GLU A 11 -1.38 -44.86 6.40
N PRO A 12 -0.45 -44.65 5.46
CA PRO A 12 0.90 -45.22 5.68
C PRO A 12 2.09 -44.33 5.18
N PRO A 13 3.35 -44.75 5.48
CA PRO A 13 4.54 -43.89 5.57
C PRO A 13 5.54 -44.08 4.40
N LEU A 14 6.63 -43.29 4.33
CA LEU A 14 8.03 -43.78 4.15
C LEU A 14 9.09 -42.69 3.85
N ALA A 15 10.26 -42.88 4.50
CA ALA A 15 11.66 -42.59 4.09
C ALA A 15 12.08 -41.11 3.86
N GLY A 16 13.16 -40.55 4.42
CA GLY A 16 14.39 -41.13 4.98
C GLY A 16 15.54 -41.10 3.96
N MET A 17 16.32 -40.02 3.89
CA MET A 17 17.73 -40.09 3.46
C MET A 17 18.56 -38.83 3.76
N LEU A 18 19.59 -39.03 4.58
CA LEU A 18 20.75 -38.14 4.75
C LEU A 18 21.70 -38.22 3.55
N ARG A 19 22.39 -37.11 3.26
CA ARG A 19 23.80 -36.96 2.77
C ARG A 19 23.93 -35.51 2.31
N GLY A 20 24.99 -34.74 2.51
CA GLY A 20 26.36 -34.98 2.97
C GLY A 20 27.16 -33.79 2.43
N ARG A 21 27.84 -33.06 3.33
CA ARG A 21 28.71 -31.91 3.00
C ARG A 21 29.99 -32.38 2.33
N THR A 22 30.47 -31.66 1.31
CA THR A 22 31.92 -31.51 1.09
C THR A 22 32.27 -30.21 0.38
N SER A 23 33.10 -29.42 1.04
CA SER A 23 33.78 -28.23 0.53
C SER A 23 34.91 -28.60 -0.44
N LEU A 24 35.22 -27.73 -1.40
CA LEU A 24 36.57 -27.70 -1.98
C LEU A 24 37.04 -26.25 -2.17
N LEU A 25 38.08 -25.93 -1.40
CA LEU A 25 38.89 -24.73 -1.38
C LEU A 25 39.96 -24.86 -2.48
N VAL A 26 40.16 -23.85 -3.31
CA VAL A 26 41.35 -23.74 -4.18
C VAL A 26 42.03 -22.40 -3.92
N LEU A 27 43.26 -22.49 -3.40
CA LEU A 27 44.18 -21.40 -3.16
C LEU A 27 45.01 -21.06 -4.43
N LEU A 28 45.14 -19.76 -4.64
CA LEU A 28 46.26 -18.97 -5.18
C LEU A 28 47.52 -19.71 -5.69
N THR A 29 48.00 -19.28 -6.86
CA THR A 29 49.44 -19.11 -7.11
C THR A 29 49.73 -17.84 -7.92
N THR A 30 50.66 -17.07 -7.38
CA THR A 30 51.32 -15.85 -7.86
C THR A 30 52.28 -16.10 -9.03
N SER A 31 52.50 -15.10 -9.90
CA SER A 31 53.85 -14.74 -10.36
C SER A 31 53.87 -13.35 -11.01
N ALA A 32 54.82 -12.54 -10.57
CA ALA A 32 55.11 -11.19 -11.04
C ALA A 32 56.38 -11.19 -11.90
N THR A 33 56.34 -10.44 -13.00
CA THR A 33 57.46 -9.87 -13.80
C THR A 33 56.77 -9.10 -14.94
N GLY A 34 57.06 -7.86 -15.33
CA GLY A 34 58.13 -6.92 -15.08
C GLY A 34 58.25 -6.10 -16.37
N LEU A 35 58.27 -4.76 -16.23
CA LEU A 35 58.77 -3.77 -17.21
C LEU A 35 57.94 -3.46 -18.48
N ARG A 36 57.34 -2.26 -18.52
CA ARG A 36 57.80 -1.15 -19.39
C ARG A 36 56.96 0.11 -19.18
N LEU A 37 57.64 1.16 -18.77
CA LEU A 37 57.18 2.53 -18.71
C LEU A 37 57.09 3.09 -20.13
N GLN A 38 55.90 3.47 -20.60
CA GLN A 38 55.74 4.47 -21.66
C GLN A 38 54.61 5.43 -21.26
N LEU A 39 55.01 6.65 -20.90
CA LEU A 39 54.10 7.80 -20.83
C LEU A 39 53.74 8.21 -22.26
N ARG A 40 52.46 8.10 -22.62
CA ARG A 40 51.80 9.00 -23.58
C ARG A 40 50.35 9.22 -23.13
N GLY A 41 49.95 10.48 -23.22
CA GLY A 41 48.86 11.05 -22.45
C GLY A 41 47.47 10.56 -22.80
N LEU A 42 46.60 10.62 -21.80
CA LEU A 42 45.20 10.90 -21.96
C LEU A 42 44.81 11.81 -20.80
N VAL A 43 44.51 13.08 -21.09
CA VAL A 43 43.78 13.95 -20.16
C VAL A 43 42.37 13.37 -20.09
N GLY A 44 42.20 12.36 -19.24
CA GLY A 44 40.89 11.90 -18.82
C GLY A 44 40.29 13.00 -17.98
N ARG A 45 39.35 13.76 -18.56
CA ARG A 45 38.33 14.46 -17.77
C ARG A 45 37.69 13.38 -16.90
N THR A 46 38.12 13.31 -15.64
CA THR A 46 37.33 12.71 -14.56
C THR A 46 36.07 13.55 -14.45
N SER A 47 35.10 13.24 -15.29
CA SER A 47 33.71 13.58 -15.03
C SER A 47 33.36 12.79 -13.78
N THR A 48 33.54 13.42 -12.63
CA THR A 48 32.91 13.01 -11.39
C THR A 48 31.42 13.07 -11.68
N ARG A 49 30.84 11.98 -12.18
CA ARG A 49 29.43 11.69 -11.94
C ARG A 49 29.34 11.61 -10.42
N MET A 50 29.03 12.74 -9.79
CA MET A 50 28.31 12.68 -8.52
C MET A 50 27.08 11.85 -8.84
N ALA A 51 27.10 10.59 -8.43
CA ALA A 51 25.88 9.88 -8.16
C ALA A 51 25.19 10.72 -7.08
N MET A 52 24.25 11.59 -7.50
CA MET A 52 23.16 11.95 -6.63
C MET A 52 22.43 10.63 -6.37
N ALA A 53 22.89 9.89 -5.35
CA ALA A 53 21.99 8.98 -4.68
C ALA A 53 20.96 9.92 -4.06
N SER A 54 19.87 10.18 -4.78
CA SER A 54 18.65 10.67 -4.15
C SER A 54 18.31 9.58 -3.14
N THR A 55 18.67 9.80 -1.88
CA THR A 55 18.15 9.00 -0.79
C THR A 55 16.65 9.25 -0.83
N HIS A 56 15.88 8.32 -1.39
CA HIS A 56 14.43 8.44 -1.45
C HIS A 56 13.94 8.67 -0.01
N GLU A 57 13.23 9.79 0.21
CA GLU A 57 12.67 10.13 1.52
C GLU A 57 11.31 9.45 1.73
N LEU A 58 10.70 8.99 0.64
CA LEU A 58 9.45 8.25 0.60
C LEU A 58 9.74 6.86 0.02
N VAL A 59 9.34 5.81 0.73
CA VAL A 59 9.46 4.42 0.25
C VAL A 59 8.09 3.78 0.17
N LEU A 60 7.84 2.97 -0.85
CA LEU A 60 6.61 2.20 -0.96
C LEU A 60 6.60 1.10 0.11
N ASP A 61 5.69 1.22 1.08
CA ASP A 61 5.58 0.24 2.16
C ASP A 61 4.94 -1.06 1.66
N GLU A 62 5.34 -2.20 2.25
CA GLU A 62 4.79 -3.51 1.92
C GLU A 62 3.25 -3.54 2.02
N PHE A 63 2.67 -2.79 2.96
CA PHE A 63 1.23 -2.70 3.14
C PHE A 63 0.51 -2.07 1.93
N ALA A 64 1.16 -1.14 1.22
CA ALA A 64 0.60 -0.54 0.02
C ALA A 64 0.58 -1.51 -1.16
N LEU A 65 1.46 -2.53 -1.18
CA LEU A 65 1.61 -3.46 -2.31
C LEU A 65 0.33 -4.24 -2.63
N ARG A 66 -0.58 -4.43 -1.67
CA ARG A 66 -1.91 -5.02 -1.93
C ARG A 66 -2.74 -4.24 -2.98
N GLN A 67 -2.42 -2.97 -3.19
CA GLN A 67 -3.06 -2.12 -4.19
C GLN A 67 -2.46 -2.30 -5.59
N PHE A 68 -1.26 -2.87 -5.70
CA PHE A 68 -0.47 -2.89 -6.92
C PHE A 68 -0.59 -4.23 -7.64
N ASN A 69 -0.74 -4.17 -8.96
CA ASN A 69 -0.52 -5.27 -9.88
C ASN A 69 -1.24 -6.58 -9.49
N ASP A 70 -2.47 -6.45 -8.97
CA ASP A 70 -3.32 -7.54 -8.50
C ASP A 70 -2.67 -8.50 -7.50
N ARG A 71 -1.69 -8.03 -6.71
CA ARG A 71 -1.05 -8.81 -5.64
C ARG A 71 -2.06 -9.28 -4.59
N ASP A 72 -3.09 -8.49 -4.33
CA ASP A 72 -4.25 -8.88 -3.54
C ASP A 72 -5.52 -8.74 -4.41
N PRO A 73 -5.99 -9.82 -5.04
CA PRO A 73 -7.22 -9.83 -5.82
C PRO A 73 -8.45 -9.47 -4.97
N GLY A 74 -8.43 -9.73 -3.66
CA GLY A 74 -9.51 -9.45 -2.72
C GLY A 74 -9.57 -7.99 -2.25
N TYR A 75 -8.53 -7.19 -2.52
CA TYR A 75 -8.55 -5.77 -2.18
C TYR A 75 -9.65 -5.04 -2.95
N THR A 76 -10.50 -4.29 -2.25
CA THR A 76 -11.68 -3.62 -2.84
C THR A 76 -11.51 -2.11 -3.01
N GLY A 77 -10.36 -1.55 -2.65
CA GLY A 77 -10.06 -0.13 -2.81
C GLY A 77 -9.41 0.22 -4.16
N THR A 78 -8.67 1.32 -4.19
CA THR A 78 -7.94 1.80 -5.37
C THR A 78 -6.91 0.77 -5.88
N LYS A 79 -7.07 0.31 -7.11
CA LYS A 79 -6.13 -0.59 -7.81
C LYS A 79 -5.17 0.20 -8.67
N VAL A 80 -3.88 -0.09 -8.54
CA VAL A 80 -2.79 0.58 -9.27
C VAL A 80 -2.06 -0.44 -10.14
N SER A 81 -2.19 -0.31 -11.46
CA SER A 81 -1.47 -1.14 -12.42
C SER A 81 -0.27 -0.36 -12.95
N PHE A 82 0.81 -0.33 -12.18
CA PHE A 82 2.00 0.47 -12.45
C PHE A 82 3.24 -0.20 -11.85
N ASP A 83 4.42 0.02 -12.42
CA ASP A 83 5.68 -0.48 -11.85
C ASP A 83 5.94 0.18 -10.48
N GLU A 84 6.18 -0.64 -9.46
CA GLU A 84 6.27 -0.15 -8.07
C GLU A 84 7.46 0.79 -7.85
N ALA A 85 8.61 0.48 -8.46
CA ALA A 85 9.81 1.29 -8.34
C ALA A 85 9.68 2.61 -9.13
N GLU A 86 9.09 2.56 -10.33
CA GLU A 86 8.77 3.76 -11.09
C GLU A 86 7.72 4.62 -10.39
N PHE A 87 6.71 4.00 -9.75
CA PHE A 87 5.70 4.72 -8.96
C PHE A 87 6.38 5.48 -7.81
N GLU A 88 7.18 4.79 -7.00
CA GLU A 88 7.91 5.40 -5.88
C GLU A 88 8.83 6.54 -6.36
N ALA A 89 9.54 6.35 -7.47
CA ALA A 89 10.40 7.37 -8.04
C ALA A 89 9.62 8.63 -8.46
N LYS A 90 8.46 8.46 -9.12
CA LYS A 90 7.60 9.58 -9.52
C LYS A 90 7.00 10.31 -8.33
N ILE A 91 6.67 9.61 -7.25
CA ILE A 91 6.21 10.25 -6.01
C ILE A 91 7.34 11.06 -5.37
N ASN A 92 8.57 10.52 -5.30
CA ASN A 92 9.72 11.27 -4.80
C ASN A 92 10.02 12.50 -5.66
N GLU A 93 9.96 12.39 -6.99
CA GLU A 93 10.11 13.53 -7.90
C GLU A 93 9.06 14.63 -7.63
N ALA A 94 7.80 14.23 -7.49
CA ALA A 94 6.71 15.16 -7.18
C ALA A 94 6.87 15.81 -5.79
N TYR A 95 7.33 15.04 -4.80
CA TYR A 95 7.61 15.52 -3.45
C TYR A 95 8.74 16.56 -3.44
N ASP A 96 9.84 16.29 -4.15
CA ASP A 96 10.95 17.24 -4.30
C ASP A 96 10.51 18.50 -5.06
N ALA A 97 9.78 18.34 -6.17
CA ALA A 97 9.25 19.45 -6.96
C ALA A 97 8.25 20.31 -6.17
N GLY A 98 7.48 19.70 -5.26
CA GLY A 98 6.58 20.36 -4.33
C GLY A 98 7.27 21.03 -3.14
N GLY A 99 8.61 21.10 -3.13
CA GLY A 99 9.37 21.69 -2.04
C GLY A 99 9.29 20.89 -0.74
N LYS A 100 9.06 19.58 -0.84
CA LYS A 100 8.90 18.64 0.28
C LYS A 100 7.73 18.99 1.21
N ALA A 101 6.70 19.64 0.66
CA ALA A 101 5.50 19.98 1.41
C ALA A 101 4.68 18.72 1.71
N LEU A 102 4.24 18.60 2.97
CA LEU A 102 3.36 17.54 3.45
C LEU A 102 2.10 18.16 4.03
N VAL A 103 0.94 17.59 3.70
CA VAL A 103 -0.33 17.97 4.33
C VAL A 103 -0.55 17.07 5.55
N ASP A 104 -0.99 17.67 6.65
CA ASP A 104 -1.30 16.94 7.88
C ASP A 104 -2.51 16.03 7.67
N GLY A 105 -2.38 14.74 8.02
CA GLY A 105 -3.50 13.83 8.11
C GLY A 105 -4.13 13.82 9.51
N TYR A 106 -4.90 12.77 9.80
CA TYR A 106 -5.65 12.65 11.05
C TYR A 106 -4.81 12.53 12.34
N ALA A 107 -3.50 12.28 12.23
CA ALA A 107 -2.59 12.10 13.35
C ALA A 107 -1.18 12.63 13.00
N PRO A 108 -0.32 12.95 13.98
CA PRO A 108 1.02 13.50 13.72
C PRO A 108 1.90 12.61 12.82
N PHE A 109 1.71 11.28 12.88
CA PHE A 109 2.43 10.30 12.08
C PHE A 109 1.86 10.09 10.67
N CYS A 110 0.71 10.68 10.34
CA CYS A 110 0.02 10.53 9.07
C CYS A 110 0.15 11.82 8.25
N LYS A 111 0.63 11.71 7.02
CA LYS A 111 0.78 12.83 6.09
C LYS A 111 0.21 12.47 4.72
N HIS A 112 -0.05 13.49 3.92
CA HIS A 112 -0.57 13.36 2.57
C HIS A 112 0.27 14.14 1.58
N ILE A 113 0.40 13.59 0.37
CA ILE A 113 0.85 14.30 -0.82
C ILE A 113 -0.20 14.10 -1.91
N PHE A 114 -0.62 15.18 -2.56
CA PHE A 114 -1.57 15.13 -3.67
C PHE A 114 -0.83 15.36 -4.97
N VAL A 115 -0.85 14.37 -5.87
CA VAL A 115 -0.15 14.42 -7.16
C VAL A 115 -1.13 14.20 -8.31
N PRO A 116 -0.89 14.75 -9.52
CA PRO A 116 -1.64 14.37 -10.70
C PRO A 116 -1.56 12.86 -10.94
N ASN A 117 -2.65 12.26 -11.41
CA ASN A 117 -2.69 10.84 -11.72
C ASN A 117 -1.86 10.50 -12.97
N PHE A 118 -0.59 10.18 -12.76
CA PHE A 118 0.33 9.75 -13.81
C PHE A 118 0.26 8.25 -14.13
N ALA A 119 -0.49 7.48 -13.34
CA ALA A 119 -0.52 6.03 -13.39
C ALA A 119 -1.83 5.48 -14.01
N GLY A 120 -2.67 6.34 -14.57
CA GLY A 120 -3.94 5.94 -15.21
C GLY A 120 -4.90 5.26 -14.22
N VAL A 121 -4.78 5.57 -12.94
CA VAL A 121 -5.57 4.92 -11.87
C VAL A 121 -7.05 5.29 -12.04
N LYS A 122 -7.92 4.28 -11.99
CA LYS A 122 -9.36 4.48 -12.14
C LYS A 122 -10.00 4.91 -10.82
N ALA A 123 -11.10 5.64 -10.91
CA ALA A 123 -11.88 6.07 -9.76
C ALA A 123 -12.36 4.85 -8.95
N SER A 124 -12.23 4.95 -7.63
CA SER A 124 -12.74 3.94 -6.68
C SER A 124 -14.09 4.32 -6.06
N THR A 125 -14.60 5.50 -6.41
CA THR A 125 -15.85 6.09 -5.91
C THR A 125 -16.51 6.82 -7.07
N LEU A 126 -17.84 6.74 -7.16
CA LEU A 126 -18.64 7.46 -8.14
C LEU A 126 -19.66 8.37 -7.47
N PRO A 127 -20.00 9.51 -8.09
CA PRO A 127 -21.15 10.30 -7.68
C PRO A 127 -22.43 9.49 -7.89
N ILE A 128 -23.37 9.64 -6.96
CA ILE A 128 -24.72 9.11 -7.07
C ILE A 128 -25.55 10.11 -7.85
N THR A 129 -26.13 9.67 -8.96
CA THR A 129 -26.97 10.46 -9.85
C THR A 129 -28.32 9.77 -10.05
N PRO A 130 -29.38 10.47 -10.48
CA PRO A 130 -30.67 9.84 -10.77
C PRO A 130 -30.56 8.67 -11.76
N GLU A 131 -29.60 8.72 -12.68
CA GLU A 131 -29.38 7.71 -13.70
C GLU A 131 -28.71 6.44 -13.14
N ASN A 132 -27.93 6.53 -12.07
CA ASN A 132 -27.19 5.39 -11.53
C ASN A 132 -27.66 4.92 -10.15
N GLU A 133 -28.46 5.69 -9.41
CA GLU A 133 -28.86 5.39 -8.03
C GLU A 133 -29.45 3.97 -7.87
N HIS A 134 -30.24 3.53 -8.83
CA HIS A 134 -30.86 2.20 -8.87
C HIS A 134 -29.85 1.02 -8.97
N LEU A 135 -28.59 1.30 -9.29
CA LEU A 135 -27.51 0.33 -9.36
C LEU A 135 -26.85 0.08 -7.99
N LEU A 136 -27.09 0.94 -7.00
CA LEU A 136 -26.53 0.76 -5.66
C LEU A 136 -26.95 -0.58 -5.06
N ARG A 137 -26.03 -1.17 -4.31
CA ARG A 137 -26.27 -2.33 -3.46
C ARG A 137 -25.87 -2.01 -2.04
N SER A 138 -26.42 -2.78 -1.11
CA SER A 138 -26.08 -2.69 0.30
C SER A 138 -25.96 -4.07 0.92
N SER A 139 -25.03 -4.21 1.84
CA SER A 139 -24.68 -5.45 2.53
C SER A 139 -24.11 -5.12 3.91
N TYR A 140 -24.13 -6.09 4.82
CA TYR A 140 -23.32 -6.03 6.03
C TYR A 140 -21.97 -6.68 5.76
N GLU A 141 -20.88 -5.92 5.94
CA GLU A 141 -19.54 -6.36 5.61
C GLU A 141 -18.53 -6.01 6.70
N ALA A 142 -17.59 -6.91 6.95
CA ALA A 142 -16.44 -6.70 7.81
C ALA A 142 -15.18 -6.62 6.94
N ARG A 143 -14.17 -5.82 7.35
CA ARG A 143 -12.88 -5.74 6.63
C ARG A 143 -11.99 -6.95 6.92
N THR A 144 -12.13 -7.50 8.12
CA THR A 144 -11.45 -8.72 8.58
C THR A 144 -12.45 -9.56 9.38
N GLU A 145 -12.15 -10.83 9.62
CA GLU A 145 -13.02 -11.73 10.40
C GLU A 145 -13.17 -11.31 11.87
N GLN A 146 -12.24 -10.49 12.38
CA GLN A 146 -12.24 -10.01 13.75
C GLN A 146 -13.09 -8.75 13.95
N GLU A 147 -13.47 -8.07 12.85
CA GLU A 147 -14.27 -6.85 12.92
C GLU A 147 -15.77 -7.12 12.83
N LEU A 148 -16.57 -6.28 13.50
CA LEU A 148 -18.01 -6.32 13.35
C LEU A 148 -18.42 -5.95 11.92
N PRO A 149 -19.35 -6.69 11.30
CA PRO A 149 -19.86 -6.32 10.00
C PRO A 149 -20.76 -5.09 10.11
N VAL A 150 -20.58 -4.15 9.18
CA VAL A 150 -21.29 -2.88 9.16
C VAL A 150 -22.04 -2.69 7.85
N LEU A 151 -23.15 -1.96 7.91
CA LEU A 151 -23.91 -1.63 6.72
C LEU A 151 -23.04 -0.79 5.77
N SER A 152 -22.81 -1.32 4.58
CA SER A 152 -22.09 -0.67 3.49
C SER A 152 -23.03 -0.48 2.31
N ARG A 153 -22.83 0.61 1.56
CA ARG A 153 -23.47 0.83 0.25
C ARG A 153 -22.40 1.07 -0.80
N TYR A 154 -22.61 0.55 -2.01
CA TYR A 154 -21.61 0.57 -3.07
C TYR A 154 -22.24 0.34 -4.45
N PHE A 155 -21.49 0.69 -5.48
CA PHE A 155 -21.75 0.29 -6.85
C PHE A 155 -21.02 -1.02 -7.16
N PRO A 156 -21.70 -2.10 -7.56
CA PRO A 156 -21.04 -3.27 -8.13
C PRO A 156 -20.33 -2.88 -9.43
N LEU A 157 -19.06 -3.22 -9.61
CA LEU A 157 -18.27 -2.90 -10.79
C LEU A 157 -18.96 -3.40 -12.06
N ALA A 158 -19.50 -4.63 -12.02
CA ALA A 158 -20.25 -5.22 -13.11
C ALA A 158 -21.52 -4.43 -13.52
N ALA A 159 -22.07 -3.61 -12.62
CA ALA A 159 -23.24 -2.79 -12.89
C ALA A 159 -22.91 -1.41 -13.49
N VAL A 160 -21.74 -0.86 -13.15
CA VAL A 160 -21.31 0.48 -13.61
C VAL A 160 -20.31 0.46 -14.77
N GLY A 161 -19.71 -0.69 -15.07
CA GLY A 161 -18.71 -0.83 -16.13
C GLY A 161 -17.35 -0.27 -15.72
N GLU A 162 -16.51 0.06 -16.70
CA GLU A 162 -15.17 0.60 -16.45
C GLU A 162 -15.25 2.02 -15.85
N PRO A 163 -14.72 2.27 -14.63
CA PRO A 163 -14.73 3.59 -14.04
C PRO A 163 -13.80 4.56 -14.80
N PRO A 164 -14.09 5.87 -14.78
CA PRO A 164 -13.21 6.87 -15.39
C PRO A 164 -11.87 6.94 -14.66
N GLU A 165 -10.85 7.47 -15.34
CA GLU A 165 -9.58 7.86 -14.69
C GLU A 165 -9.79 9.06 -13.78
N CYS A 166 -9.22 9.00 -12.58
CA CYS A 166 -9.27 10.12 -11.65
C CYS A 166 -8.21 11.16 -12.00
N LYS A 167 -8.40 12.41 -11.54
CA LYS A 167 -7.43 13.49 -11.80
C LYS A 167 -6.19 13.45 -10.92
N TYR A 168 -6.34 13.02 -9.67
CA TYR A 168 -5.30 13.07 -8.65
C TYR A 168 -5.14 11.74 -7.91
N LEU A 169 -3.98 11.58 -7.29
CA LEU A 169 -3.70 10.55 -6.30
C LEU A 169 -3.41 11.24 -4.97
N ASP A 170 -4.18 10.87 -3.94
CA ASP A 170 -3.84 11.14 -2.55
C ASP A 170 -2.91 10.03 -2.06
N ILE A 171 -1.66 10.40 -1.80
CA ILE A 171 -0.60 9.52 -1.33
C ILE A 171 -0.52 9.64 0.18
N ILE A 172 -0.97 8.60 0.87
CA ILE A 172 -1.00 8.56 2.33
C ILE A 172 0.32 7.99 2.83
N LEU A 173 0.97 8.76 3.70
CA LEU A 173 2.27 8.47 4.27
C LEU A 173 2.15 8.22 5.77
N TYR A 174 2.79 7.17 6.26
CA TYR A 174 3.07 7.01 7.68
C TYR A 174 4.55 7.25 7.98
N SER A 175 4.84 7.82 9.14
CA SER A 175 6.22 7.92 9.64
C SER A 175 6.80 6.51 9.81
N ARG A 176 8.09 6.34 9.54
CA ARG A 176 8.81 5.08 9.77
C ARG A 176 8.61 4.54 11.19
N GLU A 177 8.59 5.41 12.19
CA GLU A 177 8.41 5.04 13.60
C GLU A 177 7.04 4.40 13.85
N GLN A 178 5.99 4.92 13.21
CA GLN A 178 4.65 4.34 13.28
C GLN A 178 4.59 2.99 12.55
N ILE A 179 5.19 2.88 11.36
CA ILE A 179 5.24 1.61 10.61
C ILE A 179 5.97 0.54 11.42
N ALA A 180 7.10 0.88 12.04
CA ALA A 180 7.85 -0.03 12.91
C ALA A 180 7.02 -0.47 14.13
N LYS A 181 6.24 0.44 14.73
CA LYS A 181 5.34 0.12 15.84
C LYS A 181 4.23 -0.85 15.43
N GLU A 182 3.57 -0.61 14.30
CA GLU A 182 2.52 -1.51 13.79
C GLU A 182 3.08 -2.87 13.38
N ALA A 183 4.29 -2.90 12.81
CA ALA A 183 4.99 -4.15 12.53
C ALA A 183 5.23 -4.97 13.81
N ALA A 184 5.72 -4.33 14.88
CA ALA A 184 5.94 -5.00 16.16
C ALA A 184 4.63 -5.52 16.80
N ASP A 185 3.55 -4.73 16.76
CA ASP A 185 2.22 -5.13 17.27
C ASP A 185 1.66 -6.36 16.51
N MET A 186 2.10 -6.59 15.28
CA MET A 186 1.72 -7.71 14.41
C MET A 186 2.76 -8.83 14.32
N ASP A 187 3.83 -8.80 15.13
CA ASP A 187 4.95 -9.76 15.08
C ASP A 187 5.61 -9.85 13.68
N ARG A 188 5.70 -8.71 12.98
CA ARG A 188 6.38 -8.55 11.68
C ARG A 188 7.71 -7.84 11.85
N ALA A 189 8.60 -8.03 10.88
CA ALA A 189 9.88 -7.32 10.83
C ALA A 189 9.66 -5.80 10.65
N ALA A 190 10.49 -5.02 11.34
CA ALA A 190 10.53 -3.57 11.14
C ALA A 190 10.96 -3.22 9.70
N PRO A 191 10.55 -2.05 9.18
CA PRO A 191 10.91 -1.64 7.82
C PRO A 191 12.44 -1.51 7.67
N ASP A 192 13.00 -2.17 6.65
CA ASP A 192 14.43 -2.10 6.31
C ASP A 192 14.73 -0.86 5.45
N THR A 193 14.51 0.33 6.02
CA THR A 193 14.79 1.60 5.34
C THR A 193 15.14 2.72 6.32
N THR A 194 15.95 3.66 5.84
CA THR A 194 16.27 4.90 6.56
C THR A 194 15.34 6.05 6.21
N ALA A 195 14.46 5.86 5.21
CA ALA A 195 13.49 6.87 4.80
C ALA A 195 12.55 7.25 5.94
N PRO A 196 12.26 8.55 6.13
CA PRO A 196 11.38 9.01 7.21
C PRO A 196 9.91 8.61 7.01
N TRP A 197 9.46 8.38 5.76
CA TRP A 197 8.07 8.12 5.44
C TRP A 197 7.90 6.88 4.56
N GLY A 198 6.89 6.08 4.87
CA GLY A 198 6.41 5.00 4.01
C GLY A 198 5.08 5.37 3.37
N ILE A 199 4.94 5.15 2.07
CA ILE A 199 3.68 5.22 1.34
C ILE A 199 2.88 3.98 1.74
N ILE A 200 1.83 4.17 2.54
CA ILE A 200 1.00 3.07 3.07
C ILE A 200 -0.31 2.91 2.30
N SER A 201 -0.73 3.94 1.54
CA SER A 201 -1.91 3.83 0.68
C SER A 201 -1.91 4.86 -0.44
N VAL A 202 -2.52 4.48 -1.56
CA VAL A 202 -2.83 5.36 -2.70
C VAL A 202 -4.34 5.47 -2.82
N LYS A 203 -4.88 6.68 -2.89
CA LYS A 203 -6.31 6.93 -3.13
C LYS A 203 -6.52 7.68 -4.44
N ALA A 204 -7.34 7.08 -5.29
CA ALA A 204 -7.78 7.69 -6.56
C ALA A 204 -8.95 8.66 -6.32
N GLN A 205 -8.79 9.92 -6.70
CA GLN A 205 -9.79 10.96 -6.49
C GLN A 205 -9.69 12.12 -7.50
N ASP A 206 -10.76 12.90 -7.63
CA ASP A 206 -10.84 14.03 -8.58
C ASP A 206 -10.48 15.39 -7.97
N VAL A 207 -10.03 15.40 -6.72
CA VAL A 207 -9.65 16.60 -5.96
C VAL A 207 -8.24 16.45 -5.37
N ASP A 208 -7.59 17.57 -5.07
CA ASP A 208 -6.23 17.68 -4.56
C ASP A 208 -6.15 17.93 -3.05
N TYR A 209 -7.18 17.49 -2.31
CA TYR A 209 -7.26 17.55 -0.85
C TYR A 209 -7.84 16.26 -0.27
N GLU A 210 -7.63 16.01 1.02
CA GLU A 210 -8.10 14.79 1.68
C GLU A 210 -9.64 14.72 1.64
N LEU A 211 -10.18 13.66 1.02
CA LEU A 211 -11.60 13.37 1.10
C LEU A 211 -11.95 12.78 2.46
N PRO A 212 -13.09 13.18 3.07
CA PRO A 212 -13.46 12.68 4.38
C PRO A 212 -13.64 11.16 4.35
N MET A 213 -13.14 10.47 5.37
CA MET A 213 -13.38 9.04 5.54
C MET A 213 -14.88 8.73 5.61
N GLN A 214 -15.31 7.52 5.24
CA GLN A 214 -16.73 7.13 5.33
C GLN A 214 -17.28 7.29 6.75
N PRO A 215 -18.55 7.67 6.94
CA PRO A 215 -19.11 7.92 8.28
C PRO A 215 -18.95 6.73 9.21
N ILE A 216 -19.15 5.51 8.69
CA ILE A 216 -18.98 4.27 9.44
C ILE A 216 -17.53 4.03 9.89
N THR A 217 -16.54 4.52 9.14
CA THR A 217 -15.13 4.44 9.54
C THR A 217 -14.86 5.33 10.75
N MET A 218 -15.47 6.52 10.81
CA MET A 218 -15.38 7.39 11.99
C MET A 218 -16.05 6.76 13.21
N MET A 219 -17.24 6.18 13.03
CA MET A 219 -17.95 5.48 14.11
C MET A 219 -17.13 4.30 14.64
N ARG A 220 -16.56 3.47 13.76
CA ARG A 220 -15.69 2.36 14.16
C ARG A 220 -14.44 2.85 14.88
N ASN A 221 -13.80 3.91 14.40
CA ASN A 221 -12.62 4.48 15.06
C ASN A 221 -12.90 4.85 16.52
N ALA A 222 -14.09 5.38 16.81
CA ALA A 222 -14.51 5.73 18.16
C ALA A 222 -14.82 4.52 19.08
N LEU A 223 -15.01 3.32 18.53
CA LEU A 223 -15.21 2.09 19.32
C LEU A 223 -13.90 1.52 19.90
N GLY A 224 -12.75 2.05 19.49
CA GLY A 224 -11.44 1.60 19.98
C GLY A 224 -10.83 0.43 19.20
N ARG A 225 -9.60 0.10 19.58
CA ARG A 225 -8.75 -0.88 18.88
C ARG A 225 -9.32 -2.30 18.90
N ASP A 226 -9.98 -2.69 19.98
CA ASP A 226 -10.60 -4.01 20.13
C ASP A 226 -11.70 -4.28 19.10
N GLN A 227 -12.23 -3.23 18.45
CA GLN A 227 -13.26 -3.31 17.41
C GLN A 227 -12.72 -2.89 16.02
N GLY A 228 -11.40 -2.88 15.84
CA GLY A 228 -10.73 -2.49 14.59
C GLY A 228 -10.69 -0.98 14.32
N GLY A 229 -10.97 -0.15 15.33
CA GLY A 229 -10.90 1.30 15.27
C GLY A 229 -9.54 1.86 15.74
N SER A 230 -9.22 3.10 15.38
CA SER A 230 -8.00 3.76 15.87
C SER A 230 -8.06 4.20 17.35
N GLY A 231 -9.26 4.29 17.93
CA GLY A 231 -9.49 4.88 19.26
C GLY A 231 -9.60 6.40 19.27
N VAL A 232 -9.64 7.03 18.09
CA VAL A 232 -9.86 8.48 17.95
C VAL A 232 -11.34 8.80 18.21
N GLU A 233 -11.59 9.81 19.04
CA GLU A 233 -12.93 10.25 19.39
C GLU A 233 -13.72 10.76 18.17
N LEU A 234 -15.02 10.51 18.15
CA LEU A 234 -15.91 10.98 17.09
C LEU A 234 -16.13 12.49 17.19
N VAL A 235 -15.56 13.25 16.26
CA VAL A 235 -15.81 14.70 16.15
C VAL A 235 -17.02 14.96 15.26
N ARG A 236 -18.05 15.61 15.83
CA ARG A 236 -19.35 15.83 15.14
C ARG A 236 -19.21 16.58 13.82
N GLU A 237 -18.44 17.65 13.79
CA GLU A 237 -18.28 18.48 12.59
C GLU A 237 -17.63 17.69 11.44
N LYS A 238 -16.59 16.89 11.74
CA LYS A 238 -15.96 15.98 10.77
C LYS A 238 -16.89 14.87 10.30
N TYR A 239 -17.76 14.40 11.18
CA TYR A 239 -18.78 13.42 10.81
C TYR A 239 -19.82 14.03 9.86
N ASP A 240 -20.24 15.27 10.10
CA ASP A 240 -21.19 15.97 9.24
C ASP A 240 -20.56 16.30 7.86
N GLU A 241 -19.28 16.67 7.80
CA GLU A 241 -18.50 16.79 6.53
C GLU A 241 -18.48 15.46 5.76
N SER A 242 -18.21 14.36 6.46
CA SER A 242 -18.24 13.01 5.90
C SER A 242 -19.61 12.66 5.33
N VAL A 243 -20.68 12.89 6.10
CA VAL A 243 -22.05 12.63 5.64
C VAL A 243 -22.39 13.48 4.41
N ALA A 244 -21.99 14.76 4.38
CA ALA A 244 -22.27 15.63 3.23
C ALA A 244 -21.63 15.09 1.94
N PHE A 245 -20.36 14.67 2.00
CA PHE A 245 -19.68 14.07 0.85
C PHE A 245 -20.27 12.71 0.49
N TRP A 246 -20.36 11.80 1.46
CA TRP A 246 -20.76 10.42 1.20
C TRP A 246 -22.24 10.28 0.90
N SER A 247 -23.12 11.24 1.22
CA SER A 247 -24.54 11.19 0.84
C SER A 247 -24.74 11.19 -0.68
N GLY A 248 -23.86 11.88 -1.43
CA GLY A 248 -23.88 11.94 -2.89
C GLY A 248 -22.82 11.09 -3.59
N ASN A 249 -22.10 10.22 -2.87
CA ASN A 249 -21.02 9.40 -3.43
C ASN A 249 -21.08 7.96 -2.89
N ALA A 250 -20.66 6.99 -3.69
CA ALA A 250 -20.54 5.60 -3.23
C ALA A 250 -19.28 4.93 -3.80
N PRO A 251 -18.60 4.07 -3.00
CA PRO A 251 -17.47 3.30 -3.47
C PRO A 251 -17.90 2.30 -4.55
N ILE A 252 -16.96 1.92 -5.42
CA ILE A 252 -17.11 0.84 -6.39
C ILE A 252 -16.51 -0.43 -5.78
N LYS A 253 -17.16 -1.58 -5.95
CA LYS A 253 -16.63 -2.88 -5.51
C LYS A 253 -16.74 -3.93 -6.61
N VAL A 254 -15.72 -4.78 -6.69
CA VAL A 254 -15.71 -5.98 -7.55
C VAL A 254 -16.63 -7.04 -6.98
#